data_AF-A0A1C7W5Z3-F1
#
_entry.id   AF-A0A1C7W5Z3-F1
#
_cell.length_a   1.000
_cell.length_b   1.000
_cell.length_c   1.000
_cell.angle_alpha   90.00
_cell.angle_beta   90.00
_cell.angle_gamma   90.00
#
_symmetry.space_group_name_H-M   'P 1'
#
loop_
_entity.id
_entity.type
_entity.pdbx_description
1 polymer ?
#
loop_
_entity_poly.entity_id
_entity_poly.type
_entity_poly.pdbx_seq_one_letter_code
_entity_poly.pdbx_strand_id
1 'polypeptide(L)'
;MLLPVIMAGGTGSRLWPMSRELHPKQFLRLHSIHSMLQETLKRLDGVGVSEPVVICNEDHRFMVAEALLIKSDLDKSASRH
;
A
#
# COMPACT_ATOMS: atom_id res chain seq x y z
N MET A 1 7.00 5.60 -20.33
CA MET A 1 6.56 4.70 -19.24
C MET A 1 5.96 5.56 -18.14
N LEU A 2 4.79 5.21 -17.61
CA LEU A 2 4.10 6.02 -16.60
C LEU A 2 4.62 5.65 -15.21
N LEU A 3 4.98 6.65 -14.40
CA LEU A 3 5.45 6.48 -13.02
C LEU A 3 4.29 6.70 -12.04
N PRO A 4 3.79 5.67 -11.34
CA PRO A 4 2.76 5.85 -10.33
C PRO A 4 3.36 6.50 -9.08
N VAL A 5 2.69 7.53 -8.58
CA VAL A 5 3.02 8.16 -7.29
C VAL A 5 1.82 8.00 -6.35
N ILE A 6 2.00 7.24 -5.28
CA ILE A 6 0.95 6.96 -4.30
C ILE A 6 1.19 7.84 -3.06
N MET A 7 0.20 8.65 -2.71
CA MET A 7 0.25 9.48 -1.50
C MET A 7 -0.41 8.75 -0.33
N ALA A 8 0.40 8.24 0.60
CA ALA A 8 -0.02 7.47 1.77
C ALA A 8 0.13 8.29 3.06
N GLY A 9 -0.51 9.46 3.09
CA GLY A 9 -0.50 10.38 4.23
C GLY A 9 -1.79 10.36 5.06
N GLY A 10 -1.71 10.99 6.24
CA GLY A 10 -2.82 11.20 7.16
C GLY A 10 -3.06 10.03 8.12
N THR A 11 -3.59 10.33 9.31
CA THR A 11 -3.81 9.36 10.39
C THR A 11 -5.16 8.64 10.30
N GLY A 12 -6.08 9.10 9.45
CA GLY A 12 -7.39 8.47 9.29
C GLY A 12 -8.35 8.67 10.46
N SER A 13 -8.37 9.86 11.09
CA SER A 13 -9.19 10.18 12.27
C SER A 13 -10.68 9.82 12.15
N ARG A 14 -11.27 9.86 10.95
CA ARG A 14 -12.66 9.44 10.69
C ARG A 14 -12.92 7.94 10.89
N LEU A 15 -11.86 7.12 10.91
CA LEU A 15 -11.92 5.68 11.14
C LEU A 15 -11.47 5.31 12.56
N TRP A 16 -11.43 6.27 13.47
CA TRP A 16 -11.32 5.96 14.89
C TRP A 16 -12.51 5.07 15.32
N PRO A 17 -12.32 4.01 16.13
CA PRO A 17 -11.11 3.68 16.87
C PRO A 17 -10.08 2.85 16.11
N MET A 18 -10.40 2.38 14.92
CA MET A 18 -9.57 1.45 14.14
C MET A 18 -8.25 2.09 13.69
N SER A 19 -8.31 3.35 13.27
CA SER A 19 -7.12 4.11 12.87
C SER A 19 -6.55 4.91 14.03
N ARG A 20 -5.22 4.90 14.16
CA ARG A 20 -4.46 5.62 15.19
C ARG A 20 -3.29 6.36 14.55
N GLU A 21 -2.66 7.24 15.31
CA GLU A 21 -1.47 7.98 14.84
C GLU A 21 -0.34 7.05 14.41
N LEU A 22 -0.04 6.04 15.24
CA LEU A 22 0.98 5.02 14.96
C LEU A 22 0.48 3.88 14.06
N HIS A 23 -0.84 3.79 13.82
CA HIS A 23 -1.42 2.82 12.89
C HIS A 23 -2.48 3.46 11.98
N PRO A 24 -2.03 4.22 10.96
CA PRO A 24 -2.92 4.92 10.04
C PRO A 24 -3.79 4.02 9.16
N LYS A 25 -4.84 4.63 8.57
CA LYS A 25 -5.86 3.93 7.80
C LYS A 25 -5.33 3.12 6.62
N GLN A 26 -4.26 3.59 5.97
CA GLN A 26 -3.72 2.95 4.77
C GLN A 26 -3.21 1.52 5.06
N PHE A 27 -2.91 1.20 6.32
CA PHE A 27 -2.46 -0.11 6.75
C PHE A 27 -3.60 -1.00 7.28
N LEU A 28 -4.82 -0.46 7.40
CA LEU A 28 -5.99 -1.23 7.84
C LEU A 28 -6.51 -2.14 6.75
N ARG A 29 -7.02 -3.30 7.18
CA ARG A 29 -7.73 -4.29 6.37
C ARG A 29 -9.23 -4.14 6.58
N LEU A 30 -9.84 -3.20 5.86
CA LEU A 30 -11.26 -2.85 6.10
C LEU A 30 -12.23 -3.83 5.42
N HIS A 31 -11.93 -4.23 4.18
CA HIS A 31 -12.83 -5.02 3.33
C HIS A 31 -12.14 -6.16 2.57
N SER A 32 -10.85 -6.36 2.83
CA SER A 32 -10.01 -7.35 2.14
C SER A 32 -9.02 -7.96 3.12
N ILE A 33 -8.43 -9.09 2.73
CA ILE A 33 -7.27 -9.67 3.41
C ILE A 33 -6.01 -8.79 3.29
N HIS A 34 -6.03 -7.82 2.38
CA HIS A 34 -4.96 -6.85 2.14
C HIS A 34 -5.27 -5.49 2.77
N SER A 35 -4.22 -4.75 3.11
CA SER A 35 -4.36 -3.36 3.56
C SER A 35 -4.87 -2.45 2.44
N MET A 36 -5.43 -1.30 2.79
CA MET A 36 -5.85 -0.31 1.79
C MET A 36 -4.71 0.11 0.83
N LEU A 37 -3.48 0.20 1.33
CA LEU A 37 -2.30 0.50 0.52
C LEU A 37 -2.00 -0.64 -0.47
N GLN A 38 -2.02 -1.89 0.01
CA GLN A 38 -1.81 -3.06 -0.84
C GLN A 38 -2.90 -3.20 -1.91
N GLU A 39 -4.17 -2.98 -1.56
CA GLU A 39 -5.27 -2.94 -2.53
C GLU A 39 -5.05 -1.84 -3.58
N THR A 40 -4.51 -0.68 -3.18
CA THR A 40 -4.19 0.42 -4.12
C THR A 40 -3.05 0.03 -5.05
N LEU A 41 -2.03 -0.65 -4.55
CA LEU A 41 -0.92 -1.17 -5.34
C LEU A 41 -1.36 -2.26 -6.33
N LYS A 42 -2.33 -3.11 -5.96
CA LYS A 42 -2.90 -4.14 -6.83
C LYS A 42 -3.71 -3.57 -8.00
N ARG A 43 -4.34 -2.41 -7.82
CA ARG A 43 -5.02 -1.72 -8.95
C ARG A 43 -4.09 -1.29 -10.08
N LEU A 44 -2.77 -1.29 -9.84
CA LEU A 44 -1.77 -1.02 -10.88
C LEU A 44 -1.44 -2.24 -11.74
N ASP A 45 -1.89 -3.43 -11.35
CA ASP A 45 -1.60 -4.67 -12.07
C ASP A 45 -2.23 -4.62 -13.47
N GLY A 46 -1.44 -4.96 -14.49
CA GLY A 46 -1.87 -4.92 -15.90
C GLY A 46 -1.88 -3.53 -16.56
N VAL A 47 -1.53 -2.46 -15.83
CA VAL A 47 -1.55 -1.08 -16.37
C VAL A 47 -0.27 -0.74 -17.17
N GLY A 48 0.79 -1.55 -17.08
CA GLY A 48 2.05 -1.31 -17.81
C GLY A 48 2.82 -0.09 -17.31
N VAL A 49 3.03 -0.03 -15.99
CA VAL A 49 3.64 1.11 -15.29
C VAL A 49 5.02 0.76 -14.73
N SER A 50 5.83 1.78 -14.44
CA SER A 50 7.05 1.63 -13.65
C SER A 50 6.76 1.20 -12.21
N GLU A 51 7.80 0.80 -11.47
CA GLU A 51 7.68 0.58 -10.03
C GLU A 51 7.11 1.83 -9.33
N PRO A 52 6.09 1.68 -8.47
CA PRO A 52 5.41 2.80 -7.84
C PRO A 52 6.29 3.45 -6.76
N VAL A 53 6.24 4.78 -6.68
CA VAL A 53 6.82 5.55 -5.59
C VAL A 53 5.74 5.86 -4.57
N VAL A 54 6.01 5.59 -3.29
CA VAL A 54 5.08 5.90 -2.19
C VAL A 54 5.63 7.07 -1.36
N ILE A 55 4.83 8.12 -1.22
CA ILE A 55 5.12 9.25 -0.33
C ILE A 55 4.33 9.07 0.95
N CYS A 56 5.00 9.02 2.10
CA CYS A 56 4.39 8.84 3.42
C CYS A 56 5.15 9.63 4.50
N ASN A 57 4.59 9.67 5.71
CA ASN A 57 5.32 10.16 6.87
C ASN A 57 6.48 9.20 7.21
N GLU A 58 7.64 9.75 7.60
CA GLU A 58 8.82 8.99 7.97
C GLU A 58 8.55 7.92 9.04
N ASP A 59 7.68 8.21 10.00
CA ASP A 59 7.28 7.28 11.07
C ASP A 59 6.63 5.99 10.53
N HIS A 60 6.12 6.03 9.30
CA HIS A 60 5.41 4.92 8.65
C HIS A 60 6.24 4.22 7.58
N ARG A 61 7.51 4.63 7.36
CA ARG A 61 8.37 4.10 6.28
C ARG A 61 8.52 2.59 6.30
N PHE A 62 8.58 1.98 7.48
CA PHE A 62 8.71 0.53 7.63
C PHE A 62 7.42 -0.21 7.27
N MET A 63 6.26 0.32 7.67
CA MET A 63 4.96 -0.25 7.29
C MET A 63 4.72 -0.15 5.78
N VAL A 64 5.18 0.93 5.15
CA VAL A 64 5.15 1.07 3.68
C VAL A 64 6.10 0.07 3.02
N ALA A 65 7.33 -0.08 3.52
CA ALA A 65 8.29 -1.04 2.98
C ALA A 65 7.73 -2.48 3.05
N GLU A 66 7.13 -2.88 4.17
CA GLU A 66 6.47 -4.19 4.33
C GLU A 66 5.34 -4.38 3.31
N ALA A 67 4.49 -3.37 3.11
CA ALA A 67 3.41 -3.44 2.13
C ALA A 67 3.92 -3.62 0.69
N LEU A 68 5.06 -3.01 0.35
CA LEU A 68 5.70 -3.13 -0.97
C LEU A 68 6.40 -4.48 -1.16
N LEU A 69 7.06 -5.02 -0.14
CA LEU A 69 7.70 -6.34 -0.18
C LEU A 69 6.69 -7.43 -0.50
N ILE A 70 5.52 -7.40 0.16
CA ILE A 70 4.44 -8.36 -0.06
C ILE A 70 3.92 -8.32 -1.51
N LYS A 71 3.88 -7.13 -2.15
CA LYS A 71 3.53 -7.02 -3.58
C LYS A 71 4.55 -7.77 -4.43
N SER A 72 5.84 -7.57 -4.18
CA SER A 72 6.90 -8.21 -4.98
C SER A 72 6.85 -9.74 -4.94
N ASP A 73 6.44 -10.32 -3.80
CA ASP A 73 6.29 -11.77 -3.67
C ASP A 73 5.01 -12.29 -4.34
N LEU A 74 3.92 -11.51 -4.31
CA LEU A 74 2.70 -11.79 -5.09
C LEU A 74 3.00 -11.79 -6.59
N ASP A 75 3.73 -10.80 -7.09
CA ASP A 75 4.08 -10.68 -8.52
C ASP A 75 4.94 -11.87 -8.98
N LYS A 76 5.90 -12.32 -8.14
CA LYS A 76 6.71 -13.53 -8.42
C LYS A 76 5.90 -14.81 -8.44
N SER A 77 4.82 -14.90 -7.66
CA SER A 77 3.94 -16.07 -7.64
C SER A 77 3.02 -16.14 -8.86
N ALA A 78 2.59 -14.98 -9.37
CA ALA A 78 1.75 -14.87 -10.57
C ALA A 78 2.51 -15.19 -11.86
N SER A 79 3.81 -14.85 -11.96
CA SER A 79 4.66 -15.16 -13.12
C SER A 79 5.18 -16.61 -13.21
N ARG A 80 4.76 -17.51 -12.31
CA ARG A 80 5.16 -18.93 -12.32
C ARG A 80 4.12 -19.87 -12.99
N HIS A 81 3.12 -19.32 -13.66
CA HIS A 81 2.15 -20.04 -14.50
C HIS A 81 2.16 -19.44 -15.90
#